data_AF-A0A1D7Y2M4-F1
#
_entry.id   AF-A0A1D7Y2M4-F1
#
_cell.length_a   1.000
_cell.length_b   1.000
_cell.length_c   1.000
_cell.angle_alpha   90.00
_cell.angle_beta   90.00
_cell.angle_gamma   90.00
#
_symmetry.space_group_name_H-M   'P 1'
#
loop_
_entity.id
_entity.type
_entity.pdbx_description
1 polymer ?
#
loop_
_entity_poly.entity_id
_entity_poly.type
_entity_poly.pdbx_seq_one_letter_code
_entity_poly.pdbx_strand_id
1 'polypeptide(L)'
;MTLWSFLAKPDSGFNTPAQGWTSVNFGSWDRIHMYAGHFTGGSRDDVAMWYDYADGHDGIHTFVSASKADGTFNAPYQSRNTAAGNYWYENMQVVPRDYNGEGRDDLGAMYYYSGGRAKMLTWLANANGKFNDAVGGWERGGRQQD
;
A
#
# COMPACT_ATOMS: atom_id res chain seq x y z
N MET A 1 -16.37 4.09 -8.25
CA MET A 1 -15.04 3.47 -8.43
C MET A 1 -15.19 1.97 -8.60
N THR A 2 -14.48 1.41 -9.56
CA THR A 2 -14.46 -0.04 -9.79
C THR A 2 -13.00 -0.49 -9.93
N LEU A 3 -12.62 -1.50 -9.17
CA LEU A 3 -11.34 -2.19 -9.28
C LEU A 3 -11.53 -3.44 -10.14
N TRP A 4 -10.80 -3.50 -11.24
CA TRP A 4 -10.75 -4.66 -12.12
C TRP A 4 -9.50 -5.48 -11.83
N SER A 5 -9.61 -6.80 -11.91
CA SER A 5 -8.46 -7.70 -11.83
C SER A 5 -8.29 -8.46 -13.13
N PHE A 6 -7.04 -8.71 -13.48
CA PHE A 6 -6.63 -9.45 -14.66
C PHE A 6 -5.84 -10.65 -14.18
N LEU A 7 -6.51 -11.79 -14.01
CA LEU A 7 -5.83 -13.00 -13.54
C LEU A 7 -4.87 -13.50 -14.62
N ALA A 8 -3.59 -13.52 -14.29
CA ALA A 8 -2.56 -14.06 -15.16
C ALA A 8 -2.74 -15.58 -15.34
N LYS A 9 -2.47 -16.07 -16.55
CA LYS A 9 -2.38 -17.50 -16.83
C LYS A 9 -0.93 -17.98 -16.62
N PRO A 10 -0.71 -19.26 -16.29
CA PRO A 10 0.64 -19.79 -16.05
C PRO A 10 1.60 -19.66 -17.23
N ASP A 11 1.08 -19.64 -18.46
CA ASP A 11 1.82 -19.74 -19.71
C ASP A 11 1.98 -18.39 -20.42
N SER A 12 0.93 -17.56 -20.49
CA SER A 12 1.01 -16.13 -20.84
C SER A 12 -0.37 -15.46 -20.84
N GLY A 13 -0.37 -14.13 -20.73
CA GLY A 13 -1.58 -13.32 -20.85
C GLY A 13 -2.54 -13.43 -19.66
N PHE A 14 -3.76 -12.94 -19.86
CA PHE A 14 -4.77 -12.81 -18.81
C PHE A 14 -6.06 -13.54 -19.16
N ASN A 15 -6.81 -13.96 -18.14
CA ASN A 15 -8.21 -14.33 -18.28
C ASN A 15 -9.07 -13.09 -18.60
N THR A 16 -10.35 -13.32 -18.94
CA THR A 16 -11.33 -12.23 -19.01
C THR A 16 -11.28 -11.42 -17.71
N PRO A 17 -11.24 -10.08 -17.77
CA PRO A 17 -11.13 -9.26 -16.58
C PRO A 17 -12.32 -9.50 -15.64
N ALA A 18 -12.04 -9.66 -14.35
CA ALA A 18 -13.07 -9.77 -13.33
C ALA A 18 -13.31 -8.40 -12.70
N GLN A 19 -14.59 -8.06 -12.47
CA GLN A 19 -14.93 -6.88 -11.69
C GLN A 19 -14.66 -7.20 -10.22
N GLY A 20 -13.45 -6.91 -9.76
CA GLY A 20 -12.96 -7.36 -8.46
C GLY A 20 -13.69 -6.72 -7.29
N TRP A 21 -13.99 -5.42 -7.39
CA TRP A 21 -14.73 -4.68 -6.37
C TRP A 21 -15.32 -3.38 -6.95
N THR A 22 -16.43 -2.88 -6.39
CA THR A 22 -17.01 -1.60 -6.76
C THR A 22 -17.60 -0.86 -5.56
N SER A 23 -17.51 0.47 -5.59
CA SER A 23 -18.18 1.36 -4.65
C SER A 23 -18.50 2.69 -5.30
N VAL A 24 -19.66 3.25 -4.97
CA VAL A 24 -20.09 4.56 -5.48
C VAL A 24 -19.53 5.74 -4.66
N ASN A 25 -19.03 5.50 -3.43
CA ASN A 25 -18.72 6.55 -2.46
C ASN A 25 -17.27 6.55 -1.94
N PHE A 26 -16.37 5.79 -2.55
CA PHE A 26 -15.06 5.53 -1.94
C PHE A 26 -14.03 6.67 -2.07
N GLY A 27 -14.34 7.72 -2.83
CA GLY A 27 -13.49 8.92 -2.92
C GLY A 27 -12.99 9.23 -4.32
N SER A 28 -11.86 9.92 -4.40
CA SER A 28 -11.28 10.51 -5.61
C SER A 28 -10.04 9.77 -6.09
N TRP A 29 -9.90 9.61 -7.41
CA TRP A 29 -8.82 8.84 -8.04
C TRP A 29 -7.42 9.45 -7.90
N ASP A 30 -7.34 10.78 -7.85
CA ASP A 30 -6.08 11.54 -7.70
C ASP A 30 -5.44 11.40 -6.31
N ARG A 31 -6.17 10.81 -5.36
CA ARG A 31 -5.75 10.56 -3.97
C ARG A 31 -5.41 9.11 -3.68
N ILE A 32 -5.43 8.26 -4.71
CA ILE A 32 -5.31 6.81 -4.59
C ILE A 32 -3.96 6.36 -5.10
N HIS A 33 -3.29 5.55 -4.29
CA HIS A 33 -2.06 4.87 -4.67
C HIS A 33 -2.13 3.40 -4.26
N MET A 34 -1.79 2.51 -5.19
CA MET A 34 -2.08 1.09 -5.05
C MET A 34 -0.81 0.26 -5.12
N TYR A 35 -0.78 -0.78 -4.29
CA TYR A 35 0.35 -1.66 -4.09
C TYR A 35 -0.12 -3.10 -4.05
N ALA A 36 0.52 -3.97 -4.82
CA ALA A 36 0.32 -5.41 -4.70
C ALA A 36 1.35 -5.99 -3.72
N GLY A 37 0.95 -6.96 -2.92
CA GLY A 37 1.85 -7.65 -2.01
C GLY A 37 1.13 -8.65 -1.12
N HIS A 38 1.91 -9.52 -0.49
CA HIS A 38 1.45 -10.57 0.38
C HIS A 38 1.10 -10.10 1.80
N PHE A 39 0.22 -9.10 1.92
CA PHE A 39 0.00 -8.39 3.18
C PHE A 39 -0.72 -9.21 4.26
N THR A 40 -1.60 -10.15 3.87
CA THR A 40 -2.38 -10.95 4.83
C THR A 40 -1.88 -12.38 5.07
N GLY A 41 -0.82 -12.82 4.39
CA GLY A 41 -0.26 -14.17 4.58
C GLY A 41 -1.02 -15.29 3.84
N GLY A 42 -1.73 -14.94 2.76
CA GLY A 42 -2.57 -15.85 1.96
C GLY A 42 -1.83 -16.80 1.01
N SER A 43 -2.44 -17.11 -0.14
CA SER A 43 -1.76 -17.77 -1.28
C SER A 43 -1.60 -16.86 -2.51
N ARG A 44 -2.19 -15.67 -2.45
CA ARG A 44 -2.25 -14.67 -3.51
C ARG A 44 -1.93 -13.31 -2.92
N ASP A 45 -1.38 -12.43 -3.74
CA ASP A 45 -1.11 -11.05 -3.35
C ASP A 45 -2.42 -10.28 -3.17
N ASP A 46 -2.48 -9.55 -2.08
CA ASP A 46 -3.53 -8.60 -1.79
C ASP A 46 -3.23 -7.26 -2.48
N VAL A 47 -4.14 -6.30 -2.32
CA VAL A 47 -3.91 -4.92 -2.74
C VAL A 47 -4.04 -3.99 -1.55
N ALA A 48 -2.97 -3.28 -1.21
CA ALA A 48 -2.99 -2.16 -0.28
C ALA A 48 -3.22 -0.86 -1.05
N MET A 49 -4.25 -0.12 -0.69
CA MET A 49 -4.55 1.18 -1.25
C MET A 49 -4.27 2.26 -0.21
N TRP A 50 -3.25 3.07 -0.46
CA TRP A 50 -3.02 4.32 0.24
C TRP A 50 -3.98 5.38 -0.27
N TYR A 51 -4.67 6.06 0.64
CA TYR A 51 -5.57 7.17 0.36
C TYR A 51 -5.14 8.41 1.14
N ASP A 52 -4.76 9.45 0.41
CA ASP A 52 -4.38 10.77 0.94
C ASP A 52 -5.61 11.68 1.03
N TYR A 53 -6.18 11.84 2.24
CA TYR A 53 -7.43 12.55 2.41
C TYR A 53 -7.26 14.08 2.34
N ALA A 54 -8.33 14.78 1.95
CA ALA A 54 -8.33 16.23 1.77
C ALA A 54 -8.00 17.04 3.02
N ASP A 55 -8.28 16.47 4.20
CA ASP A 55 -7.97 17.04 5.51
C ASP A 55 -6.56 16.68 6.00
N GLY A 56 -5.76 16.01 5.15
CA GLY A 56 -4.35 15.71 5.34
C GLY A 56 -4.06 14.44 6.15
N HIS A 57 -5.08 13.66 6.54
CA HIS A 57 -4.88 12.35 7.13
C HIS A 57 -4.68 11.28 6.05
N ASP A 58 -4.06 10.16 6.39
CA ASP A 58 -3.82 9.06 5.45
C ASP A 58 -4.51 7.78 5.92
N GLY A 59 -5.09 7.05 4.97
CA GLY A 59 -5.62 5.71 5.21
C GLY A 59 -4.95 4.68 4.34
N ILE A 60 -4.72 3.48 4.86
CA ILE A 60 -4.43 2.31 4.03
C ILE A 60 -5.63 1.38 4.11
N HIS A 61 -6.21 1.05 2.97
CA HIS A 61 -7.31 0.10 2.82
C HIS A 61 -6.82 -1.15 2.11
N THR A 62 -6.99 -2.32 2.73
CA THR A 62 -6.52 -3.59 2.17
C THR A 62 -7.67 -4.35 1.53
N PHE A 63 -7.50 -4.69 0.26
CA PHE A 63 -8.38 -5.54 -0.53
C PHE A 63 -7.80 -6.95 -0.55
N VAL A 64 -8.42 -7.86 0.19
CA VAL A 64 -7.90 -9.22 0.36
C VAL A 64 -8.31 -10.08 -0.83
N SER A 65 -7.31 -10.66 -1.51
CA SER A 65 -7.49 -11.61 -2.63
C SER A 65 -7.10 -13.04 -2.23
N ALA A 66 -6.38 -13.19 -1.12
CA ALA A 66 -5.84 -14.45 -0.60
C ALA A 66 -6.78 -15.67 -0.67
N SER A 67 -8.10 -15.46 -0.51
CA SER A 67 -9.13 -16.50 -0.49
C SER A 67 -10.03 -16.54 -1.74
N LYS A 68 -9.73 -15.77 -2.79
CA LYS A 68 -10.55 -15.60 -4.00
C LYS A 68 -9.75 -15.91 -5.26
N ALA A 69 -9.94 -17.10 -5.81
CA ALA A 69 -9.26 -17.53 -7.04
C ALA A 69 -9.93 -17.02 -8.33
N ASP A 70 -11.09 -16.35 -8.21
CA ASP A 70 -11.91 -15.84 -9.32
C ASP A 70 -11.59 -14.37 -9.68
N GLY A 71 -10.61 -13.76 -8.99
CA GLY A 71 -10.19 -12.38 -9.23
C GLY A 71 -11.06 -11.35 -8.49
N THR A 72 -11.99 -11.79 -7.64
CA THR A 72 -12.73 -10.89 -6.74
C THR A 72 -11.94 -10.58 -5.47
N PHE A 73 -12.34 -9.50 -4.79
CA PHE A 73 -11.80 -9.16 -3.47
C PHE A 73 -12.90 -9.27 -2.42
N ASN A 74 -12.50 -9.54 -1.17
CA ASN A 74 -13.39 -9.30 -0.05
C ASN A 74 -13.67 -7.79 0.09
N ALA A 75 -14.68 -7.43 0.89
CA ALA A 75 -14.89 -6.03 1.24
C ALA A 75 -13.61 -5.45 1.87
N PRO A 76 -13.10 -4.32 1.37
CA PRO A 76 -11.88 -3.74 1.90
C PRO A 76 -12.11 -3.27 3.33
N TYR A 77 -11.05 -3.32 4.14
CA TYR A 77 -11.05 -2.74 5.47
C TYR A 77 -9.89 -1.76 5.61
N GLN A 78 -10.05 -0.79 6.50
CA GLN A 78 -8.98 0.15 6.85
C GLN A 78 -7.93 -0.58 7.68
N SER A 79 -6.83 -0.95 7.02
CA SER A 79 -5.65 -1.58 7.63
C SER A 79 -4.76 -0.59 8.37
N ARG A 80 -4.88 0.72 8.06
CA ARG A 80 -4.19 1.81 8.77
C ARG A 80 -4.98 3.10 8.69
N ASN A 81 -4.97 3.85 9.79
CA ASN A 81 -5.42 5.23 9.84
C ASN A 81 -4.31 6.05 10.49
N THR A 82 -3.85 7.11 9.83
CA THR A 82 -2.80 8.00 10.33
C THR A 82 -3.36 9.40 10.36
N ALA A 83 -3.22 10.08 11.49
CA ALA A 83 -3.69 11.46 11.66
C ALA A 83 -3.01 12.44 10.70
N ALA A 84 -3.63 13.60 10.52
CA ALA A 84 -3.10 14.62 9.63
C ALA A 84 -1.71 15.13 10.02
N GLY A 85 -0.91 15.51 9.01
CA GLY A 85 0.41 16.10 9.20
C GLY A 85 1.53 15.10 9.52
N ASN A 86 1.28 13.80 9.35
CA ASN A 86 2.30 12.75 9.54
C ASN A 86 3.05 12.43 8.24
N TYR A 87 2.35 12.40 7.11
CA TYR A 87 2.93 12.08 5.81
C TYR A 87 2.42 13.04 4.73
N TRP A 88 3.22 13.16 3.66
CA TRP A 88 2.85 13.82 2.41
C TRP A 88 3.20 12.84 1.31
N TYR A 89 2.18 12.26 0.69
CA TYR A 89 2.37 11.12 -0.19
C TYR A 89 3.26 11.46 -1.40
N GLU A 90 3.16 12.68 -1.93
CA GLU A 90 3.98 13.20 -3.03
C GLU A 90 5.49 13.17 -2.75
N ASN A 91 5.88 13.10 -1.48
CA ASN A 91 7.28 13.00 -1.05
C ASN A 91 7.74 11.55 -0.86
N MET A 92 6.87 10.57 -1.10
CA MET A 92 7.14 9.16 -0.89
C MET A 92 7.34 8.40 -2.21
N GLN A 93 8.32 7.50 -2.19
CA GLN A 93 8.39 6.39 -3.13
C GLN A 93 8.24 5.11 -2.33
N VAL A 94 7.10 4.44 -2.47
CA VAL A 94 6.77 3.24 -1.71
C VAL A 94 7.02 1.99 -2.57
N VAL A 95 7.61 0.98 -1.95
CA VAL A 95 7.86 -0.34 -2.51
C VAL A 95 7.41 -1.38 -1.50
N PRO A 96 6.50 -2.29 -1.87
CA PRO A 96 6.13 -3.41 -1.02
C PRO A 96 7.17 -4.53 -1.04
N ARG A 97 7.53 -5.03 0.15
CA ARG A 97 8.33 -6.24 0.31
C ARG A 97 8.33 -6.70 1.76
N ASP A 98 8.57 -7.99 2.00
CA ASP A 98 8.90 -8.52 3.32
C ASP A 98 10.27 -7.98 3.80
N TYR A 99 10.25 -6.88 4.56
CA TYR A 99 11.47 -6.21 5.02
C TYR A 99 12.00 -6.78 6.33
N ASN A 100 11.21 -7.58 7.04
CA ASN A 100 11.57 -8.14 8.34
C ASN A 100 11.69 -9.69 8.35
N GLY A 101 11.39 -10.35 7.23
CA GLY A 101 11.61 -11.78 7.00
C GLY A 101 10.55 -12.70 7.60
N GLU A 102 9.34 -12.21 7.84
CA GLU A 102 8.26 -12.97 8.48
C GLU A 102 7.34 -13.72 7.51
N GLY A 103 7.50 -13.48 6.21
CA GLY A 103 6.71 -14.07 5.14
C GLY A 103 5.49 -13.25 4.70
N ARG A 104 5.20 -12.09 5.32
CA ARG A 104 4.24 -11.11 4.80
C ARG A 104 5.00 -9.95 4.19
N ASP A 105 4.48 -9.41 3.09
CA ASP A 105 5.03 -8.15 2.58
C ASP A 105 4.62 -7.00 3.50
N ASP A 106 5.53 -6.05 3.67
CA ASP A 106 5.33 -4.77 4.35
C ASP A 106 5.23 -3.64 3.31
N LEU A 107 5.03 -2.40 3.76
CA LEU A 107 5.30 -1.22 2.93
C LEU A 107 6.61 -0.57 3.37
N GLY A 108 7.57 -0.45 2.46
CA GLY A 108 8.77 0.36 2.64
C GLY A 108 8.65 1.62 1.81
N ALA A 109 9.07 2.77 2.32
CA ALA A 109 9.12 4.00 1.55
C ALA A 109 10.44 4.74 1.75
N MET A 110 10.96 5.30 0.66
CA MET A 110 11.87 6.43 0.77
C MET A 110 11.04 7.71 0.86
N TYR A 111 11.29 8.49 1.90
CA TYR A 111 10.63 9.76 2.17
C TYR A 111 11.62 10.90 1.94
N TYR A 112 11.31 11.79 1.00
CA TYR A 112 12.13 12.96 0.73
C TYR A 112 11.68 14.16 1.54
N TYR A 113 12.65 14.85 2.15
CA TYR A 113 12.42 16.14 2.76
C TYR A 113 13.06 17.26 1.94
N SER A 114 12.62 18.49 2.19
CA SER A 114 13.30 19.68 1.70
C SER A 114 14.79 19.69 2.09
N GLY A 115 15.62 20.27 1.22
CA GLY A 115 17.08 20.33 1.41
C GLY A 115 17.82 19.03 1.08
N GLY A 116 17.18 18.07 0.39
CA GLY A 116 17.82 16.85 -0.10
C GLY A 116 18.08 15.79 0.97
N ARG A 117 17.42 15.90 2.13
CA ARG A 117 17.38 14.85 3.15
C ARG A 117 16.41 13.76 2.71
N ALA A 118 16.72 12.52 3.06
CA ALA A 118 15.84 11.38 2.82
C ALA A 118 15.83 10.46 4.04
N LYS A 119 14.71 9.78 4.27
CA LYS A 119 14.52 8.78 5.32
C LYS A 119 13.87 7.53 4.76
N MET A 120 14.27 6.37 5.25
CA MET A 120 13.52 5.13 5.02
C MET A 120 12.47 4.95 6.10
N LEU A 121 11.24 4.66 5.68
CA LEU A 121 10.11 4.32 6.54
C LEU A 121 9.64 2.91 6.23
N THR A 122 9.23 2.16 7.24
CA THR A 122 8.58 0.85 7.06
C THR A 122 7.30 0.79 7.88
N TRP A 123 6.20 0.41 7.24
CA TRP A 123 4.96 0.00 7.91
C TRP A 123 4.90 -1.52 7.85
N LEU A 124 5.22 -2.16 8.97
CA LEU A 124 5.24 -3.61 9.02
C LEU A 124 3.81 -4.16 9.02
N ALA A 125 3.55 -5.15 8.17
CA ALA A 125 2.32 -5.92 8.24
C ALA A 125 2.28 -6.71 9.55
N ASN A 126 1.09 -7.06 10.02
CA ASN A 126 0.91 -7.88 11.21
C ASN A 126 -0.05 -9.03 10.96
N ALA A 127 -0.10 -9.97 11.91
CA ALA A 127 -0.90 -11.19 11.79
C ALA A 127 -2.41 -10.96 11.62
N ASN A 128 -2.91 -9.75 11.88
CA ASN A 128 -4.31 -9.38 11.66
C ASN A 128 -4.56 -8.78 10.27
N GLY A 129 -3.56 -8.79 9.38
CA GLY A 129 -3.62 -8.18 8.05
C GLY A 129 -3.57 -6.64 8.06
N LYS A 130 -3.20 -6.03 9.19
CA LYS A 130 -3.08 -4.58 9.33
C LYS A 130 -1.62 -4.14 9.26
N PHE A 131 -1.42 -2.84 9.07
CA PHE A 131 -0.09 -2.24 9.15
C PHE A 131 0.12 -1.55 10.49
N ASN A 132 1.29 -1.75 11.07
CA ASN A 132 1.74 -1.05 12.27
C ASN A 132 2.06 0.43 11.97
N ASP A 133 2.38 1.21 13.02
CA ASP A 133 2.95 2.55 12.85
C ASP A 133 4.24 2.49 12.02
N ALA A 134 4.55 3.56 11.28
CA ALA A 134 5.80 3.63 10.55
C ALA A 134 6.98 3.62 11.52
N VAL A 135 7.96 2.77 11.23
CA VAL A 135 9.26 2.80 11.89
C VAL A 135 10.27 3.47 10.95
N GLY A 136 11.04 4.41 11.49
CA GLY A 136 12.14 5.04 10.77
C GLY A 136 13.41 4.20 10.80
N GLY A 137 14.04 4.03 9.65
CA GLY A 137 15.35 3.40 9.50
C GLY A 137 16.46 4.42 9.21
N TRP A 138 17.21 4.18 8.13
CA TRP A 138 18.30 5.04 7.67
C TRP A 138 17.83 6.46 7.33
N GLU A 139 18.68 7.45 7.60
CA GLU A 139 18.49 8.85 7.24
C GLU A 139 19.76 9.43 6.59
N ARG A 140 19.58 10.24 5.55
CA ARG A 140 20.63 11.11 4.98
C ARG A 140 20.43 12.55 5.40
N GLY A 141 21.49 13.16 5.95
CA GLY A 141 21.60 14.59 6.16
C GLY A 141 21.71 15.38 4.84
N GLY A 142 21.25 16.63 4.83
CA GLY A 142 21.36 17.52 3.66
C GLY A 142 22.82 17.90 3.42
N ARG A 143 23.15 18.39 2.21
CA ARG A 143 24.48 18.97 1.95
C ARG A 143 24.68 20.17 2.87
N GLN A 144 25.74 20.19 3.68
CA GLN A 144 26.30 21.46 4.13
C GLN A 144 26.80 22.17 2.88
N GLN A 145 26.37 23.42 2.66
CA GLN A 145 26.98 24.27 1.65
C GLN A 145 28.33 24.70 2.21
N ASP A 146 29.39 24.21 1.59
CA ASP A 146 30.76 24.70 1.68
C ASP A 146 30.98 25.95 0.83
#